data_AF-A0A0E0DRP3-F1
#
_entry.id   AF-A0A0E0DRP3-F1
#
_cell.length_a   1.000
_cell.length_b   1.000
_cell.length_c   1.000
_cell.angle_alpha   90.00
_cell.angle_beta   90.00
_cell.angle_gamma   90.00
#
_symmetry.space_group_name_H-M   'P 1'
#
loop_
_entity.id
_entity.type
_entity.pdbx_description
1 polymer ?
#
loop_
_entity_poly.entity_id
_entity_poly.type
_entity_poly.pdbx_seq_one_letter_code
_entity_poly.pdbx_strand_id
1 'polypeptide(L)'
;MRGRGVKYHEPEYWKFGDEGNRYFRHATGQIYAISKDLASYISINRPILHRFANEDVSLGAWLIGLEVEHVDDRSLCCATPPDCEWKKQAGNVCAASFDWSCSGICKSVDRMRAIHSACGEGDGAVWNNFAAAAA
;
A
#
# COMPACT_ATOMS: atom_id res chain seq x y z
N MET A 1 -5.49 -8.47 13.95
CA MET A 1 -6.72 -7.65 14.01
C MET A 1 -7.61 -7.97 15.22
N ARG A 2 -7.77 -9.25 15.64
CA ARG A 2 -8.47 -9.60 16.89
C ARG A 2 -7.52 -9.53 18.10
N GLY A 3 -7.95 -8.88 19.16
CA GLY A 3 -7.23 -8.75 20.43
C GLY A 3 -7.03 -7.29 20.84
N ARG A 4 -7.59 -6.89 21.99
CA ARG A 4 -7.33 -5.56 22.56
C ARG A 4 -5.83 -5.46 22.90
N GLY A 5 -5.20 -4.37 22.48
CA GLY A 5 -3.76 -4.11 22.74
C GLY A 5 -2.78 -4.52 21.63
N VAL A 6 -3.25 -5.04 20.49
CA VAL A 6 -2.38 -5.23 19.31
C VAL A 6 -2.34 -3.96 18.45
N LYS A 7 -1.21 -3.72 17.77
CA LYS A 7 -0.94 -2.49 17.00
C LYS A 7 -2.05 -2.14 15.98
N TYR A 8 -2.52 -3.15 15.25
CA TYR A 8 -3.52 -3.01 14.19
C TYR A 8 -4.86 -3.61 14.64
N HIS A 9 -5.30 -3.25 15.85
CA HIS A 9 -6.62 -3.65 16.34
C HIS A 9 -7.68 -2.78 15.66
N GLU A 10 -8.68 -3.44 15.07
CA GLU A 10 -9.87 -2.78 14.54
C GLU A 10 -11.04 -3.05 15.48
N PRO A 11 -11.57 -2.04 16.21
CA PRO A 11 -12.68 -2.24 17.15
C PRO A 11 -13.92 -2.85 16.50
N GLU A 12 -14.18 -2.50 15.23
CA GLU A 12 -15.34 -2.95 14.49
C GLU A 12 -15.05 -4.19 13.62
N TYR A 13 -14.03 -4.98 13.97
CA TYR A 13 -13.58 -6.14 13.18
C TYR A 13 -14.70 -7.15 12.87
N TRP A 14 -15.73 -7.22 13.72
CA TRP A 14 -16.89 -8.09 13.58
C TRP A 14 -17.74 -7.78 12.34
N LYS A 15 -17.60 -6.58 11.76
CA LYS A 15 -18.25 -6.20 10.49
C LYS A 15 -17.64 -6.88 9.26
N PHE A 16 -16.43 -7.42 9.36
CA PHE A 16 -15.71 -8.09 8.27
C PHE A 16 -15.85 -9.61 8.31
N GLY A 17 -16.85 -10.14 9.02
CA GLY A 17 -17.12 -11.57 9.12
C GLY A 17 -16.46 -12.26 10.33
N ASP A 18 -16.59 -13.59 10.34
CA ASP A 18 -16.24 -14.43 11.48
C ASP A 18 -14.74 -14.78 11.58
N GLU A 19 -14.41 -15.59 12.59
CA GLU A 19 -13.05 -16.02 12.89
C GLU A 19 -12.39 -16.72 11.70
N GLY A 20 -11.19 -16.27 11.33
CA GLY A 20 -10.49 -16.76 10.12
C GLY A 20 -10.90 -16.09 8.80
N ASN A 21 -11.71 -15.03 8.84
CA ASN A 21 -12.16 -14.16 7.75
C ASN A 21 -11.96 -14.73 6.33
N ARG A 22 -13.00 -15.39 5.81
CA ARG A 22 -13.06 -15.89 4.43
C ARG A 22 -13.79 -14.95 3.46
N TYR A 23 -14.25 -13.80 3.93
CA TYR A 23 -15.28 -13.00 3.24
C TYR A 23 -14.76 -11.68 2.67
N PHE A 24 -13.78 -11.03 3.32
CA PHE A 24 -13.29 -9.72 2.90
C PHE A 24 -11.79 -9.74 2.62
N ARG A 25 -11.41 -9.50 1.36
CA ARG A 25 -10.07 -9.02 1.02
C ARG A 25 -10.05 -7.51 1.31
N HIS A 26 -9.44 -7.10 2.40
CA HIS A 26 -9.03 -5.72 2.59
C HIS A 26 -7.70 -5.50 1.89
N ALA A 27 -7.39 -4.27 1.50
CA ALA A 27 -6.14 -3.90 0.83
C ALA A 27 -4.99 -3.92 1.83
N THR A 28 -4.65 -5.09 2.40
CA THR A 28 -3.48 -5.21 3.25
C THR A 28 -2.24 -5.03 2.37
N GLY A 29 -1.56 -3.89 2.53
CA GLY A 29 -0.46 -3.56 1.65
C GLY A 29 0.22 -2.25 2.02
N GLN A 30 1.49 -2.15 1.65
CA GLN A 30 2.33 -0.98 1.89
C GLN A 30 2.06 0.13 0.87
N ILE A 31 1.47 -0.22 -0.27
CA ILE A 31 1.10 0.69 -1.34
C ILE A 31 -0.18 0.19 -1.99
N TYR A 32 -1.02 1.14 -2.40
CA TYR A 32 -2.14 0.92 -3.29
C TYR A 32 -2.21 2.09 -4.27
N ALA A 33 -2.75 1.83 -5.45
CA ALA A 33 -3.06 2.84 -6.44
C ALA A 33 -4.56 2.77 -6.75
N ILE A 34 -5.17 3.93 -6.96
CA ILE A 34 -6.56 4.05 -7.39
C ILE A 34 -6.62 4.96 -8.61
N SER A 35 -7.57 4.69 -9.50
CA SER A 35 -7.80 5.56 -10.65
C SER A 35 -8.27 6.95 -10.20
N LYS A 36 -8.07 7.95 -11.06
CA LYS A 36 -8.53 9.32 -10.82
C LYS A 36 -10.04 9.38 -10.53
N ASP A 37 -10.83 8.55 -11.23
CA ASP A 37 -12.27 8.53 -11.07
C ASP A 37 -12.68 7.97 -9.71
N LEU A 38 -12.00 6.92 -9.23
CA LEU A 38 -12.22 6.39 -7.88
C LEU A 38 -11.80 7.38 -6.80
N ALA A 39 -10.65 8.04 -6.98
CA ALA A 39 -10.21 9.08 -6.05
C ALA A 39 -11.24 10.23 -5.98
N SER A 40 -11.80 10.62 -7.13
CA SER A 40 -12.84 11.65 -7.22
C SER A 40 -14.13 11.20 -6.54
N TYR A 41 -14.58 9.97 -6.78
CA TYR A 41 -15.74 9.38 -6.13
C TYR A 41 -15.60 9.37 -4.60
N ILE A 42 -14.46 8.91 -4.07
CA ILE A 42 -14.17 8.90 -2.63
C ILE A 42 -14.20 10.33 -2.07
N SER A 43 -13.58 11.28 -2.76
CA SER A 43 -13.51 12.68 -2.32
C SER A 43 -14.89 13.33 -2.22
N ILE A 44 -15.74 13.12 -3.24
CA ILE A 44 -17.11 13.67 -3.29
C ILE A 44 -17.99 13.04 -2.21
N ASN A 45 -17.92 11.71 -2.05
CA ASN A 45 -18.79 10.97 -1.14
C ASN A 45 -18.24 10.82 0.28
N ARG A 46 -17.09 11.44 0.59
CA ARG A 46 -16.43 11.35 1.90
C ARG A 46 -17.34 11.52 3.13
N PRO A 47 -18.44 12.33 3.14
CA PRO A 47 -19.27 12.49 4.34
C PRO A 47 -20.10 11.25 4.68
N ILE A 48 -20.36 10.37 3.72
CA ILE A 48 -21.15 9.15 3.91
C ILE A 48 -20.28 7.89 4.01
N LEU A 49 -18.98 8.00 3.72
CA LEU A 49 -18.04 6.89 3.75
C LEU A 49 -17.55 6.65 5.19
N HIS A 50 -17.88 5.48 5.74
CA HIS A 50 -17.45 5.07 7.08
C HIS A 50 -15.94 4.88 7.14
N ARG A 51 -15.28 5.51 8.12
CA ARG A 51 -13.85 5.35 8.37
C ARG A 51 -13.64 4.38 9.51
N PHE A 52 -12.84 3.36 9.25
CA PHE A 52 -12.35 2.42 10.24
C PHE A 52 -11.06 2.94 10.89
N ALA A 53 -10.59 2.28 11.95
CA ALA A 53 -9.36 2.69 12.64
C ALA A 53 -8.11 2.49 11.78
N ASN A 54 -8.17 1.56 10.83
CA ASN A 54 -7.11 1.31 9.85
C ASN A 54 -7.54 1.84 8.47
N GLU A 55 -6.62 2.51 7.78
CA GLU A 55 -6.84 3.19 6.51
C GLU A 55 -7.06 2.22 5.35
N ASP A 56 -6.33 1.11 5.34
CA ASP A 56 -6.44 0.03 4.36
C ASP A 56 -7.79 -0.68 4.45
N VAL A 57 -8.29 -0.87 5.67
CA VAL A 57 -9.63 -1.38 5.96
C VAL A 57 -10.69 -0.40 5.46
N SER A 58 -10.50 0.90 5.70
CA SER A 58 -11.40 1.95 5.20
C SER A 58 -11.47 1.95 3.67
N LEU A 59 -10.32 2.00 3.01
CA LEU A 59 -10.24 2.01 1.55
C LEU A 59 -10.87 0.75 0.95
N GLY A 60 -10.51 -0.44 1.45
CA GLY A 60 -11.07 -1.70 0.97
C GLY A 60 -12.60 -1.77 1.14
N ALA A 61 -13.12 -1.28 2.27
CA ALA A 61 -14.56 -1.23 2.52
C ALA A 61 -15.31 -0.26 1.59
N TRP A 62 -14.70 0.85 1.18
CA TRP A 62 -15.33 1.78 0.24
C TRP A 62 -15.42 1.20 -1.17
N LEU A 63 -14.45 0.38 -1.57
CA LEU A 63 -14.34 -0.16 -2.91
C LEU A 63 -15.13 -1.45 -3.11
N ILE A 64 -15.43 -2.21 -2.04
CA ILE A 64 -16.07 -3.54 -2.17
C ILE A 64 -17.47 -3.50 -2.79
N GLY A 65 -18.20 -2.41 -2.60
CA GLY A 65 -19.55 -2.23 -3.15
C GLY A 65 -19.54 -1.62 -4.56
N LEU A 66 -18.37 -1.35 -5.14
CA LEU A 66 -18.22 -0.73 -6.45
C LEU A 66 -17.82 -1.78 -7.48
N GLU A 67 -18.31 -1.63 -8.70
CA GLU A 67 -17.89 -2.43 -9.84
C GLU A 67 -16.53 -1.93 -10.35
N VAL A 68 -15.46 -2.37 -9.68
CA VAL A 68 -14.08 -1.96 -9.97
C VAL A 68 -13.18 -3.18 -10.14
N GLU A 69 -12.20 -3.04 -11.05
CA GLU A 69 -11.17 -4.05 -11.22
C GLU A 69 -10.17 -4.00 -10.06
N HIS A 70 -9.99 -5.13 -9.38
CA HIS A 70 -9.01 -5.28 -8.30
C HIS A 70 -7.79 -6.02 -8.83
N VAL A 71 -6.64 -5.35 -8.86
CA VAL A 71 -5.37 -5.90 -9.34
C VAL A 71 -4.41 -6.10 -8.16
N ASP A 72 -3.94 -7.34 -7.97
CA ASP A 72 -2.84 -7.68 -7.04
C ASP A 72 -1.55 -7.91 -7.86
N ASP A 73 -0.79 -6.84 -8.09
CA ASP A 73 0.52 -6.91 -8.76
C ASP A 73 1.66 -6.93 -7.73
N ARG A 74 2.08 -8.14 -7.39
CA ARG A 74 3.18 -8.36 -6.44
C ARG A 74 4.55 -7.98 -6.98
N SER A 75 4.69 -7.75 -8.28
CA SER A 75 5.97 -7.32 -8.86
C SER A 75 6.36 -5.91 -8.42
N LEU A 76 5.36 -5.09 -8.04
CA LEU A 76 5.54 -3.73 -7.51
C LEU A 76 6.16 -3.72 -6.10
N CYS A 77 6.14 -4.84 -5.39
CA CYS A 77 6.64 -4.94 -4.02
C CYS A 77 7.90 -5.82 -3.94
N CYS A 78 8.80 -5.48 -3.04
CA CYS A 78 9.95 -6.33 -2.71
C CYS A 78 10.39 -6.20 -1.27
N ALA A 79 11.19 -7.16 -0.80
CA ALA A 79 11.81 -7.04 0.51
C ALA A 79 12.91 -5.96 0.47
N THR A 80 13.27 -5.41 1.63
CA THR A 80 14.44 -4.54 1.75
C THR A 80 15.74 -5.28 1.35
N PRO A 81 16.91 -4.60 1.23
CA PRO A 81 18.13 -5.25 0.74
C PRO A 81 18.43 -6.58 1.43
N PRO A 82 18.87 -7.61 0.68
CA PRO A 82 19.39 -7.52 -0.69
C PRO A 82 18.34 -7.61 -1.84
N ASP A 83 17.08 -7.92 -1.55
CA ASP A 83 16.09 -8.26 -2.59
C ASP A 83 15.77 -7.08 -3.53
N CYS A 84 15.43 -5.91 -2.97
CA CYS A 84 15.17 -4.71 -3.78
C CYS A 84 16.38 -4.27 -4.62
N GLU A 85 17.60 -4.54 -4.14
CA GLU A 85 18.83 -4.17 -4.83
C GLU A 85 19.08 -5.07 -6.03
N TRP A 86 18.91 -6.39 -5.88
CA TRP A 86 18.98 -7.33 -6.99
C TRP A 86 17.89 -7.07 -8.04
N LYS A 87 16.67 -6.76 -7.60
CA LYS A 87 15.57 -6.39 -8.50
C LYS A 87 15.89 -5.15 -9.31
N LYS A 88 16.47 -4.12 -8.69
CA LYS A 88 16.96 -2.92 -9.39
C LYS A 88 18.06 -3.26 -10.40
N GLN A 89 19.04 -4.08 -10.04
CA GLN A 89 20.12 -4.50 -10.96
C GLN A 89 19.60 -5.28 -12.17
N ALA A 90 18.51 -6.05 -11.99
CA ALA A 90 17.83 -6.76 -13.07
C ALA A 90 16.89 -5.87 -13.92
N GLY A 91 16.81 -4.56 -13.66
CA GLY A 91 15.89 -3.64 -14.35
C GLY A 91 14.43 -3.75 -13.91
N ASN A 92 14.13 -4.51 -12.85
CA ASN A 92 12.79 -4.75 -12.32
C ASN A 92 12.59 -3.98 -11.01
N VAL A 93 12.70 -2.65 -11.05
CA VAL A 93 12.58 -1.80 -9.85
C VAL A 93 11.19 -1.95 -9.23
N CYS A 94 11.15 -2.07 -7.90
CA CYS A 94 9.89 -2.13 -7.16
C CYS A 94 9.40 -0.73 -6.81
N ALA A 95 8.09 -0.53 -6.80
CA ALA A 95 7.47 0.68 -6.30
C ALA A 95 7.54 0.80 -4.76
N ALA A 96 7.54 -0.33 -4.04
CA ALA A 96 7.60 -0.35 -2.58
C ALA A 96 8.52 -1.45 -2.03
N SER A 97 9.28 -1.09 -0.99
CA SER A 97 10.12 -2.02 -0.22
C SER A 97 9.56 -2.19 1.19
N PHE A 98 9.65 -3.40 1.77
CA PHE A 98 9.14 -3.66 3.11
C PHE A 98 9.88 -4.79 3.84
N ASP A 99 9.76 -4.81 5.17
CA ASP A 99 10.21 -5.88 6.04
C ASP A 99 9.01 -6.63 6.62
N TRP A 100 8.95 -7.94 6.38
CA TRP A 100 7.89 -8.81 6.90
C TRP A 100 7.84 -8.85 8.43
N SER A 101 8.97 -8.70 9.10
CA SER A 101 9.10 -8.88 10.56
C SER A 101 8.44 -7.78 11.38
N CYS A 102 8.18 -6.60 10.81
CA CYS A 102 7.62 -5.45 11.53
C CYS A 102 6.46 -4.75 10.78
N SER A 103 5.96 -5.36 9.69
CA SER A 103 4.84 -4.83 8.89
C SER A 103 5.10 -3.39 8.42
N GLY A 104 6.22 -3.19 7.72
CA GLY A 104 6.73 -1.89 7.27
C GLY A 104 8.25 -1.92 7.15
N ILE A 105 8.93 -0.78 7.21
CA ILE A 105 10.41 -0.75 7.33
C ILE A 105 10.79 -0.76 8.82
N CYS A 106 11.56 -1.75 9.25
CA CYS A 106 11.98 -1.82 10.65
C CYS A 106 13.02 -0.74 10.91
N LYS A 107 12.90 -0.04 12.05
CA LYS A 107 13.75 1.14 12.36
C LYS A 107 13.80 2.13 11.19
N SER A 108 12.62 2.47 10.66
CA SER A 108 12.45 3.26 9.43
C SER A 108 13.26 4.54 9.42
N VAL A 109 13.30 5.27 10.55
CA VAL A 109 14.08 6.51 10.70
C VAL A 109 15.56 6.29 10.35
N ASP A 110 16.14 5.18 10.79
CA ASP A 110 17.56 4.88 10.59
C ASP A 110 17.82 4.22 9.22
N ARG A 111 16.90 3.35 8.78
CA ARG A 111 17.15 2.45 7.64
C ARG A 111 16.65 3.00 6.31
N MET A 112 15.65 3.88 6.29
CA MET A 112 15.01 4.32 5.05
C MET A 112 16.01 5.01 4.11
N ARG A 113 16.95 5.80 4.64
CA ARG A 113 18.00 6.43 3.83
C ARG A 113 18.88 5.39 3.13
N ALA A 114 19.38 4.41 3.86
CA ALA A 114 20.24 3.38 3.29
C ALA A 114 19.51 2.52 2.25
N ILE A 115 18.24 2.18 2.52
CA ILE A 115 17.39 1.43 1.60
C ILE A 115 17.13 2.23 0.33
N HIS A 116 16.81 3.52 0.45
CA HIS A 116 16.62 4.40 -0.70
C HIS A 116 17.90 4.55 -1.52
N SER A 117 19.07 4.68 -0.89
CA SER A 117 20.34 4.73 -1.62
C SER A 117 20.64 3.43 -2.39
N ALA A 118 20.32 2.27 -1.83
CA ALA A 118 20.51 0.99 -2.50
C ALA A 118 19.49 0.79 -3.65
N CYS A 119 18.20 0.97 -3.35
CA CYS A 119 17.10 0.49 -4.19
C CYS A 119 16.29 1.59 -4.87
N GLY A 120 16.44 2.85 -4.46
CA GLY A 120 15.72 3.98 -5.03
C GLY A 120 16.08 4.24 -6.48
N GLU A 121 15.12 4.82 -7.19
CA GLU A 121 15.33 5.41 -8.50
C GLU A 121 16.24 6.64 -8.35
N GLY A 122 17.19 6.84 -9.27
CA GLY A 122 18.14 7.95 -9.19
C GLY A 122 17.46 9.32 -9.25
N ASP A 123 18.21 10.39 -8.96
CA ASP A 123 17.69 11.76 -8.77
C ASP A 123 16.87 12.33 -9.95
N GLY A 124 17.01 11.77 -11.16
CA GLY A 124 16.27 12.19 -12.35
C GLY A 124 14.87 11.59 -12.50
N ALA A 125 14.48 10.60 -11.70
CA ALA A 125 13.25 9.83 -11.90
C ALA A 125 11.97 10.67 -11.72
N VAL A 126 11.98 11.59 -10.75
CA VAL A 126 10.81 12.42 -10.42
C VAL A 126 10.63 13.57 -11.41
N TRP A 127 11.73 14.16 -11.91
CA TRP A 127 11.69 15.46 -12.60
C TRP A 127 11.82 15.37 -14.13
N ASN A 128 12.46 14.32 -14.67
CA ASN A 128 12.67 14.23 -16.11
C ASN A 128 11.45 13.70 -16.89
N ASN A 129 10.52 13.00 -16.23
CA ASN A 129 9.34 12.43 -16.88
C ASN A 129 8.20 13.44 -17.11
N PHE A 130 8.16 14.55 -16.37
CA PHE A 130 7.18 15.61 -16.61
C PHE A 130 7.51 16.47 -17.84
N ALA A 131 8.79 16.55 -18.23
CA ALA A 131 9.20 17.27 -19.43
C ALA A 131 8.84 16.52 -20.73
N ALA A 132 8.80 15.19 -20.70
CA ALA A 132 8.48 14.36 -21.87
C ALA A 132 6.97 14.20 -22.11
N ALA A 133 6.13 14.37 -21.09
CA ALA A 133 4.67 14.28 -21.19
C ALA A 133 3.98 15.61 -21.57
N ALA A 134 4.75 16.69 -21.71
CA ALA A 134 4.26 18.03 -22.04
C ALA A 134 4.69 18.51 -23.45
N ALA A 135 5.24 17.62 -24.27
CA ALA A 135 5.54 17.83 -25.69
C ALA A 135 4.69 16.89 -26.55
#